data_AF-A0A8H2ZV91-F1
#
_entry.id   AF-A0A8H2ZV91-F1
#
_cell.length_a   1.000
_cell.length_b   1.000
_cell.length_c   1.000
_cell.angle_alpha   90.00
_cell.angle_beta   90.00
_cell.angle_gamma   90.00
#
_symmetry.space_group_name_H-M   'P 1'
#
loop_
_entity.id
_entity.type
_entity.pdbx_description
1 polymer ?
#
loop_
_entity_poly.entity_id
_entity_poly.type
_entity_poly.pdbx_seq_one_letter_code
_entity_poly.pdbx_strand_id
1 'polypeptide(L)'
;MMLHSTFISAFTAILLLPWLSISAPTVNRATTPRYVFAHFMVGIVENYTLSDWKMDMAYAQEIGIDAFALNCASIDSYTPTQLALAYQAANETGFHVFISFDFAYWNNGNTNNITDYMNKYASHPGQMQYNGGAVVSTFVGDSFNWAPVKAGTNHSIFAIPMMQDPIEATYQPTSFDGAFSWLAWPTDGGNSIIPGPMTTVWDDKFFLYLAGKPYMAPVSPWFSTHFNSKNWVFISEELITDRWNQMLKLQPALIEIISWNDFGESHYISPAEPNHKDDGSSQWADGFPHDGWRIISKPYIAAYKAGASSPTVTQDQLVYWYRPTPKGITCTNDTLGPPNGREMLADDIFVTTLLTSPATLIVSSGENTPVSINVPAGIVTTNFTMGVGNQYFQVTRNGKPILNGYGGLDIADTCEKYNFNAYVGSLNGTSNAGPPPPGTTTSTSTLSTSTSTSSASSTTSTSTTTSPTTSPTTSPTTSPTTSPTTSPTTSPITTTTSTSTSTSTSTSFLPSTSTSFHFLPLPLPLPLPLPLPLPLPLPLPLLPHLLLLQSAPQARVQEITLVSVNSAASTATVLQVHVHVYHMALRFLHPPLQIKQGILYQEKMIVIWDYVVIVVIMDIVHRLLVGWVNVGG
;
A
#
# COMPACT_ATOMS: atom_id res chain seq x y z
N MET A 1 -73.24 46.15 23.08
CA MET A 1 -73.04 47.06 21.93
C MET A 1 -72.23 46.27 20.91
N MET A 2 -72.80 45.84 19.77
CA MET A 2 -73.32 46.60 18.61
C MET A 2 -72.21 47.10 17.65
N LEU A 3 -72.21 46.54 16.42
CA LEU A 3 -71.98 47.16 15.09
C LEU A 3 -70.68 47.99 14.83
N HIS A 4 -70.07 48.05 13.64
CA HIS A 4 -70.19 47.33 12.34
C HIS A 4 -68.99 47.69 11.41
N SER A 5 -68.65 46.83 10.44
CA SER A 5 -68.00 47.15 9.14
C SER A 5 -66.58 47.79 9.14
N THR A 6 -65.77 47.83 8.07
CA THR A 6 -65.91 47.39 6.65
C THR A 6 -64.53 46.98 6.06
N PHE A 7 -64.52 46.18 4.98
CA PHE A 7 -63.34 45.99 4.08
C PHE A 7 -63.14 47.21 3.15
N ILE A 8 -61.93 47.40 2.57
CA ILE A 8 -61.62 47.45 1.11
C ILE A 8 -60.18 47.99 0.80
N SER A 9 -59.67 47.61 -0.38
CA SER A 9 -58.50 48.11 -1.13
C SER A 9 -57.07 47.71 -0.72
N ALA A 10 -56.43 47.00 -1.64
CA ALA A 10 -55.02 46.62 -1.65
C ALA A 10 -54.22 47.43 -2.69
N PHE A 11 -52.90 47.21 -2.73
CA PHE A 11 -51.91 47.79 -3.67
C PHE A 11 -51.66 49.32 -3.52
N THR A 12 -50.48 49.87 -3.78
CA THR A 12 -49.30 49.32 -4.50
C THR A 12 -47.97 49.89 -3.96
N ALA A 13 -46.87 49.17 -4.24
CA ALA A 13 -45.47 49.65 -4.33
C ALA A 13 -44.76 50.22 -3.08
N ILE A 14 -43.57 49.66 -2.79
CA ILE A 14 -42.32 50.42 -2.62
C ILE A 14 -41.10 49.48 -2.69
N LEU A 15 -40.06 49.95 -3.40
CA LEU A 15 -38.67 49.44 -3.46
C LEU A 15 -38.39 47.94 -3.71
N LEU A 16 -38.11 47.62 -4.97
CA LEU A 16 -37.10 46.62 -5.32
C LEU A 16 -35.71 47.15 -4.88
N LEU A 17 -34.99 46.37 -4.07
CA LEU A 17 -33.55 46.53 -3.85
C LEU A 17 -32.83 45.28 -4.38
N PRO A 18 -31.84 45.41 -5.28
CA PRO A 18 -31.08 44.25 -5.74
C PRO A 18 -30.25 43.70 -4.58
N TRP A 19 -30.41 42.40 -4.30
CA TRP A 19 -29.51 41.70 -3.38
C TRP A 19 -28.12 41.62 -4.02
N LEU A 20 -27.22 42.49 -3.56
CA LEU A 20 -25.79 42.37 -3.79
C LEU A 20 -25.27 41.16 -3.01
N SER A 21 -25.38 39.97 -3.62
CA SER A 21 -24.70 38.77 -3.16
C SER A 21 -23.19 39.03 -3.16
N ILE A 22 -22.65 39.36 -1.99
CA ILE A 22 -21.21 39.36 -1.77
C ILE A 22 -20.76 37.90 -1.78
N SER A 23 -20.43 37.41 -2.97
CA SER A 23 -19.67 36.17 -3.12
C SER A 23 -18.38 36.37 -2.34
N ALA A 24 -18.27 35.72 -1.18
CA ALA A 24 -16.99 35.60 -0.49
C ALA A 24 -15.98 35.04 -1.50
N PRO A 25 -14.75 35.58 -1.58
CA PRO A 25 -13.77 35.10 -2.54
C PRO A 25 -13.56 33.62 -2.29
N THR A 26 -13.95 32.79 -3.26
CA THR A 26 -13.58 31.38 -3.28
C THR A 26 -12.07 31.34 -3.37
N VAL A 27 -11.42 31.17 -2.22
CA VAL A 27 -10.03 30.80 -2.16
C VAL A 27 -9.95 29.46 -2.86
N ASN A 28 -9.56 29.49 -4.14
CA ASN A 28 -9.04 28.34 -4.84
C ASN A 28 -7.78 27.94 -4.09
N ARG A 29 -7.97 27.15 -3.01
CA ARG A 29 -6.92 26.45 -2.31
C ARG A 29 -6.32 25.53 -3.35
N ALA A 30 -5.23 25.98 -3.98
CA ALA A 30 -4.54 25.23 -5.01
C ALA A 30 -4.27 23.84 -4.43
N THR A 31 -5.01 22.85 -4.94
CA THR A 31 -4.97 21.49 -4.43
C THR A 31 -3.60 20.95 -4.75
N THR A 32 -2.74 20.88 -3.73
CA THR A 32 -1.40 20.29 -3.85
C THR A 32 -1.54 18.96 -4.59
N PRO A 33 -0.93 18.81 -5.78
CA PRO A 33 -1.14 17.63 -6.60
C PRO A 33 -0.82 16.37 -5.80
N ARG A 34 -1.80 15.46 -5.77
CA ARG A 34 -1.70 14.17 -5.11
C ARG A 34 -1.26 13.15 -6.13
N TYR A 35 -0.22 12.39 -5.78
CA TYR A 35 0.34 11.37 -6.65
C TYR A 35 0.25 9.99 -5.99
N VAL A 36 0.09 8.97 -6.81
CA VAL A 36 0.16 7.56 -6.44
C VAL A 36 1.28 6.91 -7.25
N PHE A 37 2.22 6.28 -6.57
CA PHE A 37 3.31 5.53 -7.18
C PHE A 37 3.12 4.03 -6.97
N ALA A 38 3.94 3.20 -7.62
CA ALA A 38 4.09 1.80 -7.25
C ALA A 38 5.56 1.42 -7.14
N HIS A 39 5.89 0.60 -6.15
CA HIS A 39 7.23 0.06 -5.92
C HIS A 39 7.58 -0.96 -7.01
N PHE A 40 8.72 -0.83 -7.68
CA PHE A 40 9.09 -1.68 -8.81
C PHE A 40 10.47 -2.30 -8.56
N MET A 41 10.54 -3.63 -8.58
CA MET A 41 11.75 -4.39 -8.28
C MET A 41 12.65 -4.50 -9.51
N VAL A 42 13.70 -3.68 -9.59
CA VAL A 42 14.65 -3.70 -10.71
C VAL A 42 15.52 -4.97 -10.68
N GLY A 43 15.79 -5.53 -9.49
CA GLY A 43 16.61 -6.73 -9.28
C GLY A 43 16.06 -8.04 -9.87
N ILE A 44 14.83 -8.03 -10.40
CA ILE A 44 14.22 -9.18 -11.09
C ILE A 44 13.97 -8.93 -12.59
N VAL A 45 14.37 -7.78 -13.15
CA VAL A 45 14.10 -7.46 -14.57
C VAL A 45 15.36 -7.37 -15.43
N GLU A 46 16.36 -8.23 -15.17
CA GLU A 46 17.62 -8.28 -15.93
C GLU A 46 17.40 -8.29 -17.46
N ASN A 47 16.41 -9.07 -17.92
CA ASN A 47 16.10 -9.28 -19.35
C ASN A 47 15.01 -8.34 -19.91
N TYR A 48 14.51 -7.35 -19.15
CA TYR A 48 13.47 -6.44 -19.65
C TYR A 48 13.90 -5.67 -20.89
N THR A 49 12.99 -5.55 -21.85
CA THR A 49 13.14 -4.71 -23.03
C THR A 49 12.41 -3.38 -22.85
N LEU A 50 12.68 -2.41 -23.75
CA LEU A 50 11.91 -1.18 -23.82
C LEU A 50 10.39 -1.43 -24.03
N SER A 51 10.00 -2.56 -24.61
CA SER A 51 8.59 -2.89 -24.84
C SER A 51 7.88 -3.32 -23.57
N ASP A 52 8.58 -4.00 -22.66
CA ASP A 52 8.01 -4.51 -21.40
C ASP A 52 7.77 -3.34 -20.44
N TRP A 53 8.79 -2.49 -20.24
CA TRP A 53 8.67 -1.22 -19.53
C TRP A 53 7.48 -0.38 -20.01
N LYS A 54 7.29 -0.24 -21.33
CA LYS A 54 6.15 0.49 -21.90
C LYS A 54 4.80 -0.16 -21.63
N MET A 55 4.74 -1.49 -21.54
CA MET A 55 3.51 -2.24 -21.28
C MET A 55 3.07 -2.07 -19.82
N ASP A 56 4.00 -2.17 -18.87
CA ASP A 56 3.74 -1.91 -17.46
C ASP A 56 3.30 -0.48 -17.21
N MET A 57 3.98 0.49 -17.82
CA MET A 57 3.59 1.91 -17.75
C MET A 57 2.18 2.14 -18.32
N ALA A 58 1.79 1.45 -19.39
CA ALA A 58 0.44 1.54 -19.93
C ALA A 58 -0.61 1.00 -18.95
N TYR A 59 -0.38 -0.16 -18.31
CA TYR A 59 -1.27 -0.71 -17.27
C TYR A 59 -1.32 0.19 -16.02
N ALA A 60 -0.20 0.81 -15.62
CA ALA A 60 -0.13 1.71 -14.49
C ALA A 60 -0.88 3.04 -14.75
N GLN A 61 -0.68 3.63 -15.93
CA GLN A 61 -1.44 4.78 -16.43
C GLN A 61 -2.95 4.47 -16.50
N GLU A 62 -3.33 3.25 -16.90
CA GLU A 62 -4.74 2.84 -17.03
C GLU A 62 -5.50 2.94 -15.69
N ILE A 63 -4.83 2.74 -14.55
CA ILE A 63 -5.42 2.89 -13.21
C ILE A 63 -5.08 4.22 -12.51
N GLY A 64 -4.31 5.08 -13.17
CA GLY A 64 -3.98 6.42 -12.68
C GLY A 64 -2.80 6.50 -11.71
N ILE A 65 -1.91 5.48 -11.69
CA ILE A 65 -0.58 5.61 -11.09
C ILE A 65 0.22 6.66 -11.90
N ASP A 66 1.06 7.44 -11.22
CA ASP A 66 1.85 8.53 -11.80
C ASP A 66 3.30 8.16 -12.10
N ALA A 67 3.89 7.27 -11.27
CA ALA A 67 5.28 6.86 -11.43
C ALA A 67 5.58 5.47 -10.83
N PHE A 68 6.69 4.86 -11.27
CA PHE A 68 7.32 3.75 -10.56
C PHE A 68 8.50 4.21 -9.69
N ALA A 69 8.57 3.68 -8.47
CA ALA A 69 9.71 3.78 -7.57
C ALA A 69 10.66 2.60 -7.86
N LEU A 70 11.71 2.85 -8.64
CA LEU A 70 12.61 1.83 -9.17
C LEU A 70 13.60 1.36 -8.10
N ASN A 71 13.24 0.34 -7.32
CA ASN A 71 14.09 -0.30 -6.33
C ASN A 71 15.25 -1.02 -7.01
N CYS A 72 16.47 -0.53 -6.82
CA CYS A 72 17.67 -1.13 -7.40
C CYS A 72 18.84 -1.27 -6.41
N ALA A 73 19.53 -2.40 -6.48
CA ALA A 73 20.75 -2.68 -5.74
C ALA A 73 22.00 -2.17 -6.49
N SER A 74 23.08 -1.92 -5.74
CA SER A 74 24.38 -1.48 -6.27
C SER A 74 25.20 -2.61 -6.92
N ILE A 75 24.85 -3.86 -6.66
CA ILE A 75 25.59 -5.06 -7.07
C ILE A 75 25.19 -5.58 -8.45
N ASP A 76 24.00 -5.21 -8.94
CA ASP A 76 23.46 -5.68 -10.21
C ASP A 76 24.06 -4.94 -11.40
N SER A 77 24.83 -5.68 -12.21
CA SER A 77 25.53 -5.15 -13.39
C SER A 77 24.59 -4.58 -14.46
N TYR A 78 23.32 -4.97 -14.47
CA TYR A 78 22.27 -4.53 -15.40
C TYR A 78 21.46 -3.34 -14.87
N THR A 79 21.56 -2.95 -13.60
CA THR A 79 20.89 -1.75 -13.04
C THR A 79 21.12 -0.48 -13.89
N PRO A 80 22.34 -0.15 -14.35
CA PRO A 80 22.56 1.01 -15.22
C PRO A 80 21.79 0.95 -16.56
N THR A 81 21.59 -0.25 -17.09
CA THR A 81 20.87 -0.52 -18.35
C THR A 81 19.35 -0.44 -18.13
N GLN A 82 18.82 -1.12 -17.11
CA GLN A 82 17.38 -1.16 -16.86
C GLN A 82 16.85 0.19 -16.38
N LEU A 83 17.62 0.95 -15.59
CA LEU A 83 17.27 2.36 -15.32
C LEU A 83 17.23 3.18 -16.62
N ALA A 84 18.19 3.02 -17.54
CA ALA A 84 18.18 3.77 -18.80
C ALA A 84 16.96 3.42 -19.67
N LEU A 85 16.56 2.15 -19.73
CA LEU A 85 15.36 1.70 -20.43
C LEU A 85 14.07 2.22 -19.77
N ALA A 86 13.98 2.21 -18.44
CA ALA A 86 12.85 2.75 -17.69
C ALA A 86 12.68 4.26 -17.91
N TYR A 87 13.75 5.05 -17.76
CA TYR A 87 13.70 6.50 -18.02
C TYR A 87 13.36 6.82 -19.49
N GLN A 88 13.85 6.02 -20.45
CA GLN A 88 13.48 6.15 -21.86
C GLN A 88 11.99 5.84 -22.07
N ALA A 89 11.50 4.70 -21.56
CA ALA A 89 10.09 4.30 -21.67
C ALA A 89 9.16 5.36 -21.10
N ALA A 90 9.46 5.88 -19.90
CA ALA A 90 8.68 6.93 -19.22
C ALA A 90 8.54 8.19 -20.09
N ASN A 91 9.65 8.67 -20.67
CA ASN A 91 9.65 9.80 -21.60
C ASN A 91 8.85 9.50 -22.89
N GLU A 92 8.87 8.27 -23.39
CA GLU A 92 8.14 7.87 -24.60
C GLU A 92 6.64 7.55 -24.38
N THR A 93 6.21 7.31 -23.14
CA THR A 93 4.79 7.07 -22.76
C THR A 93 4.11 8.26 -22.08
N GLY A 94 4.88 9.28 -21.66
CA GLY A 94 4.36 10.36 -20.80
C GLY A 94 4.07 9.88 -19.37
N PHE A 95 4.76 8.84 -18.91
CA PHE A 95 4.77 8.37 -17.52
C PHE A 95 6.02 8.91 -16.80
N HIS A 96 6.15 8.65 -15.50
CA HIS A 96 7.32 9.04 -14.73
C HIS A 96 7.96 7.85 -13.99
N VAL A 97 9.22 8.02 -13.62
CA VAL A 97 9.94 7.10 -12.73
C VAL A 97 10.83 7.89 -11.78
N PHE A 98 11.20 7.28 -10.66
CA PHE A 98 12.27 7.77 -9.79
C PHE A 98 13.04 6.59 -9.21
N ILE A 99 14.31 6.79 -8.86
CA ILE A 99 15.12 5.73 -8.24
C ILE A 99 14.73 5.59 -6.77
N SER A 100 14.54 4.33 -6.36
CA SER A 100 14.60 3.90 -4.96
C SER A 100 15.91 3.14 -4.74
N PHE A 101 16.82 3.68 -3.94
CA PHE A 101 18.09 3.01 -3.65
C PHE A 101 17.90 1.99 -2.52
N ASP A 102 18.20 0.72 -2.75
CA ASP A 102 18.14 -0.31 -1.70
C ASP A 102 19.36 -0.27 -0.77
N PHE A 103 19.18 0.26 0.44
CA PHE A 103 20.27 0.39 1.43
C PHE A 103 20.64 -0.93 2.14
N ALA A 104 20.13 -2.09 1.71
CA ALA A 104 20.80 -3.38 1.91
C ALA A 104 22.11 -3.49 1.08
N TYR A 105 22.20 -2.77 -0.04
CA TYR A 105 23.35 -2.78 -0.96
C TYR A 105 24.00 -1.40 -1.18
N TRP A 106 23.27 -0.31 -0.92
CA TRP A 106 23.79 1.06 -0.89
C TRP A 106 24.11 1.49 0.56
N ASN A 107 25.07 2.41 0.75
CA ASN A 107 25.41 2.97 2.05
C ASN A 107 26.00 4.39 1.92
N ASN A 108 26.29 5.05 3.05
CA ASN A 108 26.84 6.41 3.10
C ASN A 108 28.14 6.59 2.28
N GLY A 109 28.93 5.53 2.09
CA GLY A 109 30.13 5.55 1.23
C GLY A 109 29.83 5.70 -0.27
N ASN A 110 28.59 5.40 -0.72
CA ASN A 110 28.17 5.52 -2.11
C ASN A 110 27.66 6.93 -2.48
N THR A 111 27.81 7.94 -1.59
CA THR A 111 27.32 9.31 -1.80
C THR A 111 27.67 9.88 -3.18
N ASN A 112 28.90 9.67 -3.67
CA ASN A 112 29.32 10.13 -5.01
C ASN A 112 28.53 9.42 -6.11
N ASN A 113 28.48 8.08 -6.10
CA ASN A 113 27.74 7.29 -7.09
C ASN A 113 26.26 7.69 -7.15
N ILE A 114 25.62 7.88 -5.99
CA ILE A 114 24.24 8.36 -5.89
C ILE A 114 24.11 9.76 -6.52
N THR A 115 25.07 10.65 -6.25
CA THR A 115 25.13 12.00 -6.87
C THR A 115 25.33 11.93 -8.39
N ASP A 116 26.07 10.96 -8.92
CA ASP A 116 26.22 10.75 -10.36
C ASP A 116 24.91 10.25 -11.00
N TYR A 117 24.19 9.34 -10.34
CA TYR A 117 22.84 8.92 -10.75
C TYR A 117 21.85 10.08 -10.74
N MET A 118 21.86 10.91 -9.70
CA MET A 118 20.99 12.08 -9.64
C MET A 118 21.37 13.14 -10.70
N ASN A 119 22.66 13.41 -10.95
CA ASN A 119 23.06 14.27 -12.06
C ASN A 119 22.67 13.73 -13.44
N LYS A 120 22.62 12.42 -13.62
CA LYS A 120 22.18 11.78 -14.88
C LYS A 120 20.68 11.90 -15.10
N TYR A 121 19.86 11.78 -14.05
CA TYR A 121 18.41 11.57 -14.19
C TYR A 121 17.51 12.64 -13.59
N ALA A 122 17.97 13.48 -12.66
CA ALA A 122 17.09 14.42 -11.93
C ALA A 122 16.38 15.45 -12.85
N SER A 123 17.01 15.85 -13.95
CA SER A 123 16.43 16.75 -14.96
C SER A 123 15.88 16.01 -16.20
N HIS A 124 15.78 14.68 -16.16
CA HIS A 124 15.24 13.88 -17.27
C HIS A 124 13.72 14.09 -17.42
N PRO A 125 13.12 14.16 -18.62
CA PRO A 125 11.69 14.39 -18.76
C PRO A 125 10.81 13.29 -18.12
N GLY A 126 11.31 12.04 -18.14
CA GLY A 126 10.68 10.91 -17.45
C GLY A 126 10.90 10.85 -15.93
N GLN A 127 11.61 11.81 -15.32
CA GLN A 127 11.81 11.84 -13.86
C GLN A 127 10.60 12.44 -13.15
N MET A 128 10.11 11.75 -12.11
CA MET A 128 9.06 12.28 -11.24
C MET A 128 9.55 13.54 -10.49
N GLN A 129 8.80 14.63 -10.57
CA GLN A 129 9.09 15.91 -9.92
C GLN A 129 8.03 16.23 -8.86
N TYR A 130 8.44 16.62 -7.66
CA TYR A 130 7.54 17.02 -6.57
C TYR A 130 8.07 18.26 -5.86
N ASN A 131 7.19 19.25 -5.61
CA ASN A 131 7.53 20.54 -5.00
C ASN A 131 8.76 21.26 -5.62
N GLY A 132 9.01 21.04 -6.92
CA GLY A 132 10.13 21.64 -7.66
C GLY A 132 11.46 20.86 -7.63
N GLY A 133 11.51 19.69 -6.99
CA GLY A 133 12.67 18.81 -7.01
C GLY A 133 12.36 17.42 -7.59
N ALA A 134 13.39 16.76 -8.11
CA ALA A 134 13.32 15.38 -8.56
C ALA A 134 13.14 14.44 -7.35
N VAL A 135 12.10 13.63 -7.36
CA VAL A 135 11.84 12.63 -6.32
C VAL A 135 12.95 11.58 -6.31
N VAL A 136 13.38 11.18 -5.12
CA VAL A 136 14.23 10.02 -4.89
C VAL A 136 13.83 9.38 -3.57
N SER A 137 13.79 8.06 -3.51
CA SER A 137 13.48 7.30 -2.30
C SER A 137 14.55 6.24 -2.03
N THR A 138 14.27 5.40 -1.03
CA THR A 138 15.11 4.28 -0.64
C THR A 138 14.25 3.11 -0.17
N PHE A 139 14.82 1.91 -0.16
CA PHE A 139 14.42 0.87 0.78
C PHE A 139 15.45 0.86 1.93
N VAL A 140 14.98 0.84 3.18
CA VAL A 140 15.73 1.27 4.40
C VAL A 140 16.51 2.57 4.16
N GLY A 141 17.66 2.82 4.81
CA GLY A 141 18.50 4.00 4.50
C GLY A 141 18.13 5.29 5.25
N ASP A 142 17.39 5.15 6.35
CA ASP A 142 16.88 6.17 7.28
C ASP A 142 17.93 7.24 7.67
N SER A 143 19.18 6.77 7.84
CA SER A 143 20.33 7.56 8.30
C SER A 143 21.22 8.10 7.16
N PHE A 144 20.83 7.96 5.89
CA PHE A 144 21.60 8.48 4.76
C PHE A 144 21.54 10.02 4.70
N ASN A 145 22.72 10.64 4.68
CA ASN A 145 22.84 12.09 4.61
C ASN A 145 22.67 12.59 3.17
N TRP A 146 21.47 13.05 2.83
CA TRP A 146 21.13 13.64 1.53
C TRP A 146 21.82 14.99 1.22
N ALA A 147 22.48 15.64 2.18
CA ALA A 147 22.97 17.02 1.99
C ALA A 147 24.08 17.15 0.94
N PRO A 148 25.09 16.26 0.87
CA PRO A 148 26.09 16.30 -0.19
C PRO A 148 25.48 15.98 -1.57
N VAL A 149 24.52 15.05 -1.64
CA VAL A 149 23.82 14.72 -2.91
C VAL A 149 23.04 15.93 -3.43
N LYS A 150 22.33 16.64 -2.55
CA LYS A 150 21.64 17.90 -2.86
C LYS A 150 22.60 19.01 -3.29
N ALA A 151 23.78 19.11 -2.68
CA ALA A 151 24.78 20.12 -3.02
C ALA A 151 25.58 19.80 -4.30
N GLY A 152 25.73 18.51 -4.63
CA GLY A 152 26.48 18.02 -5.79
C GLY A 152 25.64 17.74 -7.04
N THR A 153 24.30 17.80 -6.95
CA THR A 153 23.41 17.61 -8.11
C THR A 153 23.03 18.95 -8.75
N ASN A 154 23.17 19.07 -10.07
CA ASN A 154 22.79 20.26 -10.84
C ASN A 154 21.27 20.36 -11.13
N HIS A 155 20.45 19.90 -10.18
CA HIS A 155 18.98 19.98 -10.17
C HIS A 155 18.51 19.82 -8.71
N SER A 156 17.36 20.40 -8.35
CA SER A 156 16.84 20.27 -6.98
C SER A 156 16.39 18.82 -6.72
N ILE A 157 16.75 18.25 -5.57
CA ILE A 157 16.35 16.89 -5.17
C ILE A 157 15.31 16.95 -4.05
N PHE A 158 14.26 16.13 -4.18
CA PHE A 158 13.22 15.93 -3.18
C PHE A 158 13.34 14.49 -2.62
N ALA A 159 14.05 14.35 -1.50
CA ALA A 159 14.39 13.07 -0.91
C ALA A 159 13.33 12.57 0.08
N ILE A 160 12.81 11.37 -0.18
CA ILE A 160 11.77 10.68 0.59
C ILE A 160 12.25 9.27 0.93
N PRO A 161 13.24 9.09 1.82
CA PRO A 161 13.69 7.77 2.21
C PRO A 161 12.57 6.96 2.87
N MET A 162 12.64 5.63 2.75
CA MET A 162 11.91 4.73 3.65
C MET A 162 12.45 4.93 5.07
N MET A 163 11.53 4.99 6.03
CA MET A 163 11.83 5.12 7.45
C MET A 163 11.14 3.99 8.22
N GLN A 164 11.89 3.31 9.08
CA GLN A 164 11.46 2.10 9.81
C GLN A 164 10.61 2.47 11.02
N ASP A 165 11.12 3.28 11.95
CA ASP A 165 10.32 3.94 12.99
C ASP A 165 10.18 5.44 12.68
N PRO A 166 8.96 5.99 12.49
CA PRO A 166 8.76 7.41 12.21
C PRO A 166 9.37 8.36 13.26
N ILE A 167 9.65 7.91 14.49
CA ILE A 167 10.32 8.74 15.50
C ILE A 167 11.73 9.18 15.07
N GLU A 168 12.38 8.45 14.17
CA GLU A 168 13.71 8.77 13.64
C GLU A 168 13.75 10.14 12.96
N ALA A 169 12.64 10.61 12.39
CA ALA A 169 12.51 11.95 11.82
C ALA A 169 12.80 13.08 12.83
N THR A 170 12.78 12.81 14.14
CA THR A 170 13.03 13.79 15.21
C THR A 170 14.51 13.94 15.60
N TYR A 171 15.36 12.97 15.26
CA TYR A 171 16.78 12.96 15.68
C TYR A 171 17.80 12.55 14.62
N GLN A 172 17.39 11.95 13.49
CA GLN A 172 18.33 11.65 12.40
C GLN A 172 18.86 12.97 11.80
N PRO A 173 20.18 13.18 11.70
CA PRO A 173 20.79 14.42 11.19
C PRO A 173 20.82 14.42 9.65
N THR A 174 19.67 14.21 9.02
CA THR A 174 19.54 13.95 7.58
C THR A 174 18.65 14.98 6.90
N SER A 175 19.05 15.46 5.71
CA SER A 175 18.35 16.54 4.99
C SER A 175 17.27 16.01 4.04
N PHE A 176 16.45 15.07 4.50
CA PHE A 176 15.26 14.57 3.78
C PHE A 176 14.15 15.62 3.73
N ASP A 177 13.27 15.53 2.75
CA ASP A 177 12.13 16.44 2.54
C ASP A 177 10.80 15.82 2.96
N GLY A 178 10.70 14.49 2.95
CA GLY A 178 9.58 13.69 3.45
C GLY A 178 10.06 12.30 3.89
N ALA A 179 9.14 11.40 4.29
CA ALA A 179 9.46 9.99 4.46
C ALA A 179 8.36 9.07 3.93
N PHE A 180 8.79 7.87 3.54
CA PHE A 180 7.99 6.73 3.11
C PHE A 180 7.98 5.68 4.23
N SER A 181 6.92 4.87 4.31
CA SER A 181 6.82 3.76 5.27
C SER A 181 6.58 2.44 4.55
N TRP A 182 7.24 1.38 5.01
CA TRP A 182 7.00 0.00 4.55
C TRP A 182 5.87 -0.71 5.32
N LEU A 183 5.22 -0.02 6.27
CA LEU A 183 4.21 -0.59 7.15
C LEU A 183 2.84 -0.68 6.44
N ALA A 184 2.74 -1.55 5.44
CA ALA A 184 1.53 -1.74 4.61
C ALA A 184 0.49 -2.71 5.20
N TRP A 185 0.95 -3.64 6.05
CA TRP A 185 0.19 -4.75 6.64
C TRP A 185 0.05 -4.60 8.16
N PRO A 186 -0.84 -5.35 8.84
CA PRO A 186 -1.01 -5.28 10.29
C PRO A 186 0.32 -5.47 11.03
N THR A 187 0.71 -4.49 11.84
CA THR A 187 2.07 -4.40 12.38
C THR A 187 2.15 -3.63 13.71
N ASP A 188 3.04 -4.08 14.59
CA ASP A 188 3.46 -3.40 15.82
C ASP A 188 4.62 -2.42 15.60
N GLY A 189 4.93 -2.12 14.33
CA GLY A 189 6.06 -1.29 13.90
C GLY A 189 7.30 -2.09 13.52
N GLY A 190 7.45 -3.32 14.03
CA GLY A 190 8.61 -4.18 13.77
C GLY A 190 8.52 -5.00 12.48
N ASN A 191 7.75 -4.57 11.47
CA ASN A 191 7.38 -5.36 10.29
C ASN A 191 6.98 -6.81 10.62
N SER A 192 6.26 -6.99 11.73
CA SER A 192 6.07 -8.28 12.40
C SER A 192 4.63 -8.78 12.32
N ILE A 193 4.48 -10.10 12.30
CA ILE A 193 3.20 -10.80 12.13
C ILE A 193 2.36 -10.63 13.41
N ILE A 194 1.32 -9.80 13.37
CA ILE A 194 0.39 -9.61 14.49
C ILE A 194 -1.07 -9.90 14.14
N PRO A 195 -1.93 -10.26 15.12
CA PRO A 195 -3.36 -10.39 14.90
C PRO A 195 -4.06 -9.04 14.65
N GLY A 196 -5.10 -9.06 13.79
CA GLY A 196 -6.04 -7.97 13.59
C GLY A 196 -5.96 -7.29 12.21
N PRO A 197 -6.92 -6.43 11.86
CA PRO A 197 -6.89 -5.65 10.63
C PRO A 197 -5.85 -4.52 10.71
N MET A 198 -5.47 -3.99 9.55
CA MET A 198 -4.52 -2.87 9.47
C MET A 198 -5.12 -1.59 10.08
N THR A 199 -4.32 -0.77 10.76
CA THR A 199 -4.78 0.44 11.46
C THR A 199 -3.92 1.67 11.12
N THR A 200 -4.45 2.86 11.39
CA THR A 200 -3.76 4.13 11.09
C THR A 200 -2.70 4.54 12.11
N VAL A 201 -2.48 3.75 13.18
CA VAL A 201 -1.63 4.13 14.33
C VAL A 201 -0.19 4.48 13.92
N TRP A 202 0.31 3.88 12.84
CA TRP A 202 1.63 4.22 12.29
C TRP A 202 1.59 5.43 11.37
N ASP A 203 0.59 5.55 10.48
CA ASP A 203 0.37 6.77 9.69
C ASP A 203 0.26 8.02 10.59
N ASP A 204 -0.49 7.92 11.69
CA ASP A 204 -0.67 8.99 12.68
C ASP A 204 0.66 9.39 13.36
N LYS A 205 1.58 8.43 13.58
CA LYS A 205 2.96 8.71 14.04
C LYS A 205 3.82 9.35 12.95
N PHE A 206 3.69 8.93 11.68
CA PHE A 206 4.37 9.56 10.56
C PHE A 206 3.96 11.03 10.44
N PHE A 207 2.65 11.34 10.46
CA PHE A 207 2.16 12.73 10.45
C PHE A 207 2.69 13.55 11.65
N LEU A 208 2.76 12.95 12.85
CA LEU A 208 3.30 13.59 14.05
C LEU A 208 4.79 13.93 13.93
N TYR A 209 5.63 12.94 13.66
CA TYR A 209 7.09 13.07 13.74
C TYR A 209 7.72 13.70 12.49
N LEU A 210 7.07 13.64 11.34
CA LEU A 210 7.47 14.42 10.16
C LEU A 210 7.21 15.92 10.30
N ALA A 211 6.46 16.36 11.32
CA ALA A 211 6.26 17.77 11.68
C ALA A 211 5.81 18.68 10.50
N GLY A 212 5.00 18.13 9.58
CA GLY A 212 4.50 18.82 8.39
C GLY A 212 5.29 18.58 7.09
N LYS A 213 6.40 17.82 7.14
CA LYS A 213 7.01 17.24 5.93
C LYS A 213 6.05 16.22 5.27
N PRO A 214 6.03 16.09 3.93
CA PRO A 214 5.22 15.09 3.23
C PRO A 214 5.44 13.65 3.71
N TYR A 215 4.33 12.99 4.05
CA TYR A 215 4.27 11.55 4.28
C TYR A 215 3.84 10.84 2.99
N MET A 216 4.58 9.78 2.63
CA MET A 216 4.22 8.82 1.59
C MET A 216 3.71 7.54 2.23
N ALA A 217 2.40 7.32 2.14
CA ALA A 217 1.73 6.22 2.82
C ALA A 217 1.71 4.93 1.98
N PRO A 218 1.95 3.75 2.58
CA PRO A 218 1.91 2.48 1.87
C PRO A 218 0.48 1.94 1.69
N VAL A 219 0.24 1.32 0.53
CA VAL A 219 -0.93 0.47 0.26
C VAL A 219 -0.43 -0.86 -0.31
N SER A 220 -0.97 -1.99 0.16
CA SER A 220 -0.65 -3.32 -0.39
C SER A 220 -1.90 -4.20 -0.36
N PRO A 221 -2.07 -5.16 -1.31
CA PRO A 221 -3.22 -6.06 -1.30
C PRO A 221 -3.03 -7.31 -0.45
N TRP A 222 -1.81 -7.85 -0.38
CA TRP A 222 -1.50 -9.18 0.14
C TRP A 222 -0.06 -9.24 0.66
N PHE A 223 0.34 -10.34 1.31
CA PHE A 223 1.74 -10.67 1.58
C PHE A 223 1.92 -12.18 1.80
N SER A 224 2.83 -12.81 1.08
CA SER A 224 3.27 -14.19 1.36
C SER A 224 4.65 -14.44 0.76
N THR A 225 5.57 -15.01 1.55
CA THR A 225 6.89 -15.45 1.09
C THR A 225 7.11 -16.91 1.45
N HIS A 226 7.80 -17.66 0.58
CA HIS A 226 8.21 -19.05 0.83
C HIS A 226 9.68 -19.30 0.45
N PHE A 227 10.55 -18.34 0.79
CA PHE A 227 12.00 -18.49 0.67
C PHE A 227 12.60 -19.17 1.91
N ASN A 228 13.71 -19.89 1.73
CA ASN A 228 14.49 -20.46 2.85
C ASN A 228 14.97 -19.42 3.87
N SER A 229 15.11 -18.16 3.46
CA SER A 229 15.45 -17.00 4.30
C SER A 229 14.22 -16.27 4.88
N LYS A 230 13.04 -16.48 4.30
CA LYS A 230 11.83 -15.66 4.52
C LYS A 230 10.57 -16.47 4.21
N ASN A 231 10.01 -17.13 5.23
CA ASN A 231 8.82 -17.99 5.11
C ASN A 231 7.70 -17.51 6.05
N TRP A 232 6.88 -16.54 5.61
CA TRP A 232 5.75 -16.02 6.39
C TRP A 232 4.63 -15.41 5.53
N VAL A 233 3.48 -15.20 6.15
CA VAL A 233 2.26 -14.62 5.56
C VAL A 233 1.64 -13.62 6.57
N PHE A 234 1.19 -12.46 6.10
CA PHE A 234 0.48 -11.48 6.94
C PHE A 234 -1.04 -11.57 6.75
N ILE A 235 -1.80 -11.21 7.79
CA ILE A 235 -3.26 -11.02 7.69
C ILE A 235 -3.52 -9.93 6.66
N SER A 236 -4.11 -10.32 5.54
CA SER A 236 -4.31 -9.47 4.36
C SER A 236 -5.69 -9.64 3.73
N GLU A 237 -6.51 -10.51 4.31
CA GLU A 237 -7.83 -10.98 3.85
C GLU A 237 -8.72 -9.89 3.24
N GLU A 238 -8.89 -8.75 3.92
CA GLU A 238 -9.74 -7.63 3.47
C GLU A 238 -8.93 -6.33 3.22
N LEU A 239 -7.59 -6.43 3.27
CA LEU A 239 -6.66 -5.31 3.39
C LEU A 239 -6.77 -4.28 2.26
N ILE A 240 -6.92 -4.73 1.01
CA ILE A 240 -6.94 -3.82 -0.15
C ILE A 240 -8.07 -2.78 -0.06
N THR A 241 -9.25 -3.17 0.42
CA THR A 241 -10.41 -2.26 0.56
C THR A 241 -10.29 -1.40 1.81
N ASP A 242 -9.91 -1.98 2.94
CA ASP A 242 -9.76 -1.26 4.20
C ASP A 242 -8.65 -0.20 4.12
N ARG A 243 -7.50 -0.55 3.55
CA ARG A 243 -6.36 0.36 3.41
C ARG A 243 -6.66 1.51 2.45
N TRP A 244 -7.34 1.26 1.34
CA TRP A 244 -7.80 2.35 0.45
C TRP A 244 -8.81 3.28 1.13
N ASN A 245 -9.75 2.75 1.94
CA ASN A 245 -10.66 3.58 2.74
C ASN A 245 -9.91 4.41 3.81
N GLN A 246 -8.86 3.85 4.42
CA GLN A 246 -7.96 4.61 5.30
C GLN A 246 -7.25 5.73 4.54
N MET A 247 -6.74 5.49 3.32
CA MET A 247 -6.10 6.52 2.50
C MET A 247 -7.06 7.66 2.13
N LEU A 248 -8.33 7.37 1.78
CA LEU A 248 -9.32 8.41 1.51
C LEU A 248 -9.71 9.23 2.77
N LYS A 249 -9.50 8.69 3.98
CA LYS A 249 -9.73 9.38 5.25
C LYS A 249 -8.51 10.19 5.71
N LEU A 250 -7.32 9.60 5.66
CA LEU A 250 -6.05 10.21 6.08
C LEU A 250 -5.56 11.28 5.09
N GLN A 251 -5.87 11.12 3.80
CA GLN A 251 -5.54 12.07 2.75
C GLN A 251 -4.03 12.48 2.72
N PRO A 252 -3.09 11.50 2.76
CA PRO A 252 -1.64 11.76 2.82
C PRO A 252 -1.12 12.57 1.63
N ALA A 253 0.11 13.05 1.69
CA ALA A 253 0.68 13.88 0.62
C ALA A 253 0.98 13.06 -0.65
N LEU A 254 1.42 11.82 -0.45
CA LEU A 254 1.77 10.84 -1.49
C LEU A 254 1.32 9.45 -1.04
N ILE A 255 1.13 8.54 -2.00
CA ILE A 255 0.88 7.11 -1.75
C ILE A 255 1.85 6.31 -2.60
N GLU A 256 2.40 5.22 -2.06
CA GLU A 256 3.13 4.21 -2.84
C GLU A 256 2.46 2.84 -2.65
N ILE A 257 2.13 2.19 -3.76
CA ILE A 257 1.60 0.82 -3.77
C ILE A 257 2.77 -0.14 -3.70
N ILE A 258 2.78 -0.98 -2.68
CA ILE A 258 3.76 -2.05 -2.44
C ILE A 258 3.08 -3.36 -2.87
N SER A 259 3.32 -3.88 -4.07
CA SER A 259 4.24 -3.38 -5.12
C SER A 259 3.63 -3.53 -6.52
N TRP A 260 4.33 -3.05 -7.55
CA TRP A 260 4.02 -3.40 -8.93
C TRP A 260 4.28 -4.90 -9.15
N ASN A 261 5.52 -5.37 -9.00
CA ASN A 261 5.96 -6.69 -9.49
C ASN A 261 6.79 -7.54 -8.52
N ASP A 262 6.61 -7.38 -7.21
CA ASP A 262 7.29 -8.27 -6.25
C ASP A 262 6.56 -9.63 -6.14
N PHE A 263 6.92 -10.54 -7.05
CA PHE A 263 6.47 -11.94 -7.08
C PHE A 263 6.98 -12.75 -5.88
N GLY A 264 8.18 -12.43 -5.38
CA GLY A 264 8.79 -13.06 -4.21
C GLY A 264 7.98 -12.88 -2.93
N GLU A 265 7.44 -11.68 -2.72
CA GLU A 265 6.66 -11.33 -1.53
C GLU A 265 5.13 -11.38 -1.74
N SER A 266 4.70 -11.89 -2.90
CA SER A 266 3.30 -12.13 -3.29
C SER A 266 2.40 -10.88 -3.17
N HIS A 267 2.97 -9.68 -3.35
CA HIS A 267 2.25 -8.42 -3.21
C HIS A 267 2.27 -7.54 -4.47
N TYR A 268 2.69 -8.12 -5.59
CA TYR A 268 2.55 -7.56 -6.94
C TYR A 268 1.08 -7.26 -7.29
N ILE A 269 0.87 -6.21 -8.10
CA ILE A 269 -0.39 -5.90 -8.80
C ILE A 269 -0.22 -5.86 -10.33
N SER A 270 0.95 -6.20 -10.86
CA SER A 270 1.26 -6.30 -12.29
C SER A 270 0.60 -7.52 -12.95
N PRO A 271 0.54 -7.61 -14.29
CA PRO A 271 0.25 -8.89 -14.97
C PRO A 271 1.44 -9.87 -14.84
N ALA A 272 1.34 -11.06 -15.45
CA ALA A 272 2.52 -11.92 -15.60
C ALA A 272 3.56 -11.28 -16.55
N GLU A 273 4.82 -11.22 -16.12
CA GLU A 273 5.92 -10.53 -16.80
C GLU A 273 6.88 -11.54 -17.46
N PRO A 274 6.76 -11.85 -18.76
CA PRO A 274 7.48 -12.97 -19.38
C PRO A 274 9.00 -12.76 -19.52
N ASN A 275 9.49 -11.53 -19.33
CA ASN A 275 10.91 -11.17 -19.33
C ASN A 275 11.47 -10.87 -17.93
N HIS A 276 10.72 -11.14 -16.86
CA HIS A 276 11.28 -11.17 -15.51
C HIS A 276 12.23 -12.37 -15.35
N LYS A 277 13.06 -12.30 -14.32
CA LYS A 277 14.03 -13.31 -13.90
C LYS A 277 13.49 -13.99 -12.65
N ASP A 278 13.19 -15.27 -12.76
CA ASP A 278 12.79 -16.10 -11.62
C ASP A 278 13.90 -16.12 -10.55
N ASP A 279 13.56 -15.65 -9.36
CA ASP A 279 14.36 -15.69 -8.14
C ASP A 279 14.09 -16.96 -7.30
N GLY A 280 13.18 -17.82 -7.79
CA GLY A 280 12.61 -18.97 -7.12
C GLY A 280 11.12 -18.81 -6.78
N SER A 281 10.55 -17.61 -6.95
CA SER A 281 9.14 -17.32 -6.67
C SER A 281 8.14 -17.89 -7.68
N SER A 282 8.59 -18.32 -8.86
CA SER A 282 7.77 -19.10 -9.81
C SER A 282 7.00 -20.25 -9.13
N GLN A 283 7.61 -20.87 -8.11
CA GLN A 283 7.04 -21.94 -7.31
C GLN A 283 5.73 -21.59 -6.56
N TRP A 284 5.40 -20.30 -6.40
CA TRP A 284 4.13 -19.83 -5.83
C TRP A 284 3.45 -18.69 -6.60
N ALA A 285 4.14 -18.05 -7.55
CA ALA A 285 3.62 -16.97 -8.39
C ALA A 285 3.17 -17.44 -9.79
N ASP A 286 3.72 -18.54 -10.34
CA ASP A 286 3.33 -19.02 -11.68
C ASP A 286 1.86 -19.45 -11.70
N GLY A 287 1.06 -18.80 -12.54
CA GLY A 287 -0.38 -19.05 -12.64
C GLY A 287 -1.22 -18.36 -11.57
N PHE A 288 -0.64 -17.45 -10.77
CA PHE A 288 -1.34 -16.61 -9.79
C PHE A 288 -1.50 -15.17 -10.32
N PRO A 289 -2.58 -14.88 -11.08
CA PRO A 289 -2.88 -13.51 -11.51
C PRO A 289 -3.28 -12.65 -10.31
N HIS A 290 -2.74 -11.42 -10.24
CA HIS A 290 -3.05 -10.39 -9.24
C HIS A 290 -3.67 -9.11 -9.86
N ASP A 291 -3.80 -9.05 -11.18
CA ASP A 291 -4.28 -7.89 -11.92
C ASP A 291 -5.71 -7.47 -11.54
N GLY A 292 -6.50 -8.40 -10.98
CA GLY A 292 -7.81 -8.10 -10.40
C GLY A 292 -7.79 -6.98 -9.34
N TRP A 293 -6.73 -6.85 -8.53
CA TRP A 293 -6.63 -5.78 -7.52
C TRP A 293 -6.41 -4.39 -8.12
N ARG A 294 -5.98 -4.29 -9.40
CA ARG A 294 -5.95 -3.02 -10.14
C ARG A 294 -7.35 -2.45 -10.35
N ILE A 295 -8.36 -3.32 -10.56
CA ILE A 295 -9.77 -2.93 -10.74
C ILE A 295 -10.31 -2.28 -9.47
N ILE A 296 -10.02 -2.85 -8.29
CA ILE A 296 -10.41 -2.28 -7.00
C ILE A 296 -9.72 -0.92 -6.80
N SER A 297 -8.42 -0.85 -7.09
CA SER A 297 -7.59 0.33 -6.80
C SER A 297 -7.92 1.55 -7.68
N LYS A 298 -8.21 1.34 -8.97
CA LYS A 298 -8.52 2.39 -9.97
C LYS A 298 -9.50 3.49 -9.49
N PRO A 299 -10.72 3.17 -9.00
CA PRO A 299 -11.65 4.19 -8.48
C PRO A 299 -11.22 4.83 -7.16
N TYR A 300 -10.43 4.14 -6.32
CA TYR A 300 -9.85 4.75 -5.10
C TYR A 300 -8.71 5.72 -5.43
N ILE A 301 -7.84 5.38 -6.39
CA ILE A 301 -6.79 6.26 -6.92
C ILE A 301 -7.42 7.54 -7.48
N ALA A 302 -8.48 7.42 -8.29
CA ALA A 302 -9.21 8.56 -8.83
C ALA A 302 -9.82 9.44 -7.74
N ALA A 303 -10.46 8.85 -6.71
CA ALA A 303 -11.03 9.59 -5.59
C ALA A 303 -9.97 10.28 -4.72
N TYR A 304 -8.87 9.59 -4.40
CA TYR A 304 -7.74 10.16 -3.67
C TYR A 304 -7.18 11.37 -4.41
N LYS A 305 -6.90 11.25 -5.71
CA LYS A 305 -6.34 12.33 -6.53
C LYS A 305 -7.30 13.52 -6.69
N ALA A 306 -8.62 13.27 -6.68
CA ALA A 306 -9.65 14.31 -6.60
C ALA A 306 -9.84 14.94 -5.20
N GLY A 307 -9.19 14.41 -4.16
CA GLY A 307 -9.39 14.83 -2.77
C GLY A 307 -10.76 14.43 -2.18
N ALA A 308 -11.41 13.43 -2.77
CA ALA A 308 -12.71 12.92 -2.35
C ALA A 308 -12.59 11.89 -1.20
N SER A 309 -13.65 11.80 -0.40
CA SER A 309 -13.75 10.87 0.74
C SER A 309 -14.32 9.49 0.39
N SER A 310 -14.67 9.24 -0.87
CA SER A 310 -15.28 7.99 -1.33
C SER A 310 -15.02 7.74 -2.83
N PRO A 311 -14.85 6.47 -3.26
CA PRO A 311 -14.76 6.12 -4.68
C PRO A 311 -16.09 6.34 -5.42
N THR A 312 -16.02 6.55 -6.73
CA THR A 312 -17.18 6.54 -7.63
C THR A 312 -17.12 5.29 -8.51
N VAL A 313 -18.18 4.48 -8.50
CA VAL A 313 -18.29 3.29 -9.35
C VAL A 313 -19.17 3.59 -10.57
N THR A 314 -18.64 3.36 -11.77
CA THR A 314 -19.31 3.65 -13.04
C THR A 314 -19.76 2.40 -13.82
N GLN A 315 -19.33 1.21 -13.39
CA GLN A 315 -19.59 -0.07 -14.05
C GLN A 315 -19.77 -1.16 -12.99
N ASP A 316 -20.68 -2.11 -13.21
CA ASP A 316 -20.80 -3.26 -12.33
C ASP A 316 -19.66 -4.26 -12.63
N GLN A 317 -18.82 -4.53 -11.64
CA GLN A 317 -17.66 -5.44 -11.71
C GLN A 317 -17.56 -6.26 -10.43
N LEU A 318 -16.84 -7.39 -10.49
CA LEU A 318 -16.56 -8.24 -9.33
C LEU A 318 -15.11 -8.72 -9.39
N VAL A 319 -14.41 -8.66 -8.26
CA VAL A 319 -13.05 -9.20 -8.06
C VAL A 319 -13.12 -10.20 -6.92
N TYR A 320 -12.42 -11.32 -7.03
CA TYR A 320 -12.38 -12.35 -5.99
C TYR A 320 -10.96 -12.83 -5.75
N TRP A 321 -10.65 -13.28 -4.53
CA TRP A 321 -9.37 -13.94 -4.23
C TRP A 321 -9.48 -14.99 -3.13
N TYR A 322 -8.60 -16.00 -3.20
CA TYR A 322 -8.51 -17.11 -2.25
C TYR A 322 -7.15 -17.82 -2.33
N ARG A 323 -6.79 -18.55 -1.27
CA ARG A 323 -5.61 -19.44 -1.28
C ARG A 323 -5.90 -20.73 -2.06
N PRO A 324 -4.88 -21.39 -2.65
CA PRO A 324 -5.07 -22.62 -3.42
C PRO A 324 -5.43 -23.83 -2.56
N THR A 325 -5.15 -23.79 -1.25
CA THR A 325 -5.50 -24.84 -0.28
C THR A 325 -5.92 -24.23 1.08
N PRO A 326 -6.73 -24.95 1.88
CA PRO A 326 -6.97 -24.61 3.29
C PRO A 326 -5.67 -24.63 4.12
N LYS A 327 -5.54 -23.72 5.10
CA LYS A 327 -4.30 -23.52 5.88
C LYS A 327 -3.84 -24.77 6.66
N GLY A 328 -4.78 -25.66 6.95
CA GLY A 328 -4.57 -26.91 7.70
C GLY A 328 -4.04 -28.08 6.88
N ILE A 329 -4.01 -27.99 5.54
CA ILE A 329 -3.44 -29.04 4.69
C ILE A 329 -1.95 -29.21 4.99
N THR A 330 -1.45 -30.45 4.93
CA THR A 330 -0.02 -30.77 5.04
C THR A 330 0.52 -31.11 3.66
N CYS A 331 1.39 -30.26 3.12
CA CYS A 331 1.97 -30.50 1.79
C CYS A 331 3.03 -31.61 1.83
N THR A 332 3.14 -32.40 0.76
CA THR A 332 3.81 -33.71 0.76
C THR A 332 5.28 -33.71 0.34
N ASN A 333 5.74 -32.65 -0.33
CA ASN A 333 7.04 -32.54 -0.99
C ASN A 333 7.74 -31.21 -0.62
N ASP A 334 7.55 -30.78 0.63
CA ASP A 334 8.01 -29.51 1.17
C ASP A 334 8.99 -29.72 2.34
N THR A 335 10.23 -29.29 2.17
CA THR A 335 11.28 -29.41 3.18
C THR A 335 11.48 -28.15 4.02
N LEU A 336 10.87 -27.03 3.64
CA LEU A 336 10.92 -25.75 4.35
C LEU A 336 9.78 -25.65 5.38
N GLY A 337 8.64 -26.28 5.09
CA GLY A 337 7.47 -26.28 5.95
C GLY A 337 6.60 -25.03 5.76
N PRO A 338 5.46 -24.97 6.45
CA PRO A 338 4.47 -23.93 6.20
C PRO A 338 4.91 -22.57 6.75
N PRO A 339 4.45 -21.46 6.13
CA PRO A 339 4.84 -20.11 6.55
C PRO A 339 4.39 -19.78 7.97
N ASN A 340 5.23 -19.00 8.67
CA ASN A 340 4.85 -18.37 9.92
C ASN A 340 3.64 -17.43 9.70
N GLY A 341 2.76 -17.34 10.69
CA GLY A 341 1.54 -16.51 10.60
C GLY A 341 0.29 -17.23 10.08
N ARG A 342 0.45 -18.36 9.35
CA ARG A 342 -0.67 -19.10 8.72
C ARG A 342 -1.86 -19.34 9.64
N GLU A 343 -1.62 -19.62 10.93
CA GLU A 343 -2.64 -19.99 11.91
C GLU A 343 -3.60 -18.83 12.20
N MET A 344 -3.16 -17.59 12.01
CA MET A 344 -3.98 -16.39 12.19
C MET A 344 -4.99 -16.16 11.05
N LEU A 345 -4.75 -16.75 9.88
CA LEU A 345 -5.58 -16.55 8.69
C LEU A 345 -6.92 -17.28 8.77
N ALA A 346 -7.92 -16.80 8.06
CA ALA A 346 -9.19 -17.53 7.88
C ALA A 346 -9.17 -18.39 6.61
N ASP A 347 -9.81 -19.56 6.64
CA ASP A 347 -10.08 -20.38 5.44
C ASP A 347 -11.38 -19.89 4.78
N ASP A 348 -11.29 -18.70 4.19
CA ASP A 348 -12.37 -17.99 3.52
C ASP A 348 -11.98 -17.59 2.09
N ILE A 349 -13.00 -17.21 1.32
CA ILE A 349 -12.92 -16.65 -0.03
C ILE A 349 -13.45 -15.23 0.01
N PHE A 350 -12.72 -14.31 -0.59
CA PHE A 350 -13.00 -12.88 -0.56
C PHE A 350 -13.57 -12.44 -1.89
N VAL A 351 -14.61 -11.61 -1.83
CA VAL A 351 -15.26 -11.04 -3.01
C VAL A 351 -15.44 -9.54 -2.79
N THR A 352 -14.76 -8.74 -3.61
CA THR A 352 -15.05 -7.30 -3.75
C THR A 352 -16.00 -7.09 -4.91
N THR A 353 -17.22 -6.65 -4.61
CA THR A 353 -18.12 -6.13 -5.63
C THR A 353 -17.87 -4.63 -5.83
N LEU A 354 -17.95 -4.18 -7.08
CA LEU A 354 -18.03 -2.77 -7.45
C LEU A 354 -19.39 -2.60 -8.14
N LEU A 355 -20.35 -1.95 -7.48
CA LEU A 355 -21.73 -1.89 -7.95
C LEU A 355 -22.22 -0.45 -8.15
N THR A 356 -22.82 -0.20 -9.31
CA THR A 356 -23.50 1.07 -9.66
C THR A 356 -24.81 1.28 -8.91
N SER A 357 -25.45 0.18 -8.50
CA SER A 357 -26.72 0.14 -7.78
C SER A 357 -26.83 -1.18 -7.02
N PRO A 358 -27.61 -1.26 -5.91
CA PRO A 358 -27.68 -2.47 -5.08
C PRO A 358 -28.05 -3.73 -5.87
N ALA A 359 -27.54 -4.87 -5.40
CA ALA A 359 -27.70 -6.17 -6.03
C ALA A 359 -27.69 -7.31 -4.98
N THR A 360 -27.91 -8.54 -5.41
CA THR A 360 -27.74 -9.74 -4.59
C THR A 360 -26.53 -10.52 -5.11
N LEU A 361 -25.49 -10.65 -4.28
CA LEU A 361 -24.33 -11.49 -4.53
C LEU A 361 -24.64 -12.92 -4.06
N ILE A 362 -24.31 -13.89 -4.91
CA ILE A 362 -24.44 -15.32 -4.67
C ILE A 362 -23.05 -15.94 -4.88
N VAL A 363 -22.59 -16.73 -3.91
CA VAL A 363 -21.30 -17.42 -3.94
C VAL A 363 -21.51 -18.91 -3.62
N SER A 364 -20.97 -19.77 -4.48
CA SER A 364 -20.83 -21.20 -4.24
C SER A 364 -19.35 -21.53 -4.11
N SER A 365 -18.98 -22.35 -3.13
CA SER A 365 -17.59 -22.70 -2.86
C SER A 365 -17.43 -24.21 -2.62
N GLY A 366 -16.90 -24.92 -3.60
CA GLY A 366 -16.86 -26.38 -3.57
C GLY A 366 -18.27 -26.98 -3.39
N GLU A 367 -18.37 -27.94 -2.47
CA GLU A 367 -19.66 -28.53 -2.06
C GLU A 367 -20.43 -27.71 -0.99
N ASN A 368 -19.92 -26.54 -0.56
CA ASN A 368 -20.63 -25.71 0.42
C ASN A 368 -21.97 -25.20 -0.14
N THR A 369 -22.99 -25.12 0.73
CA THR A 369 -24.32 -24.60 0.34
C THR A 369 -24.19 -23.15 -0.15
N PRO A 370 -24.71 -22.79 -1.34
CA PRO A 370 -24.55 -21.44 -1.89
C PRO A 370 -25.10 -20.36 -0.97
N VAL A 371 -24.26 -19.37 -0.66
CA VAL A 371 -24.59 -18.23 0.19
C VAL A 371 -25.11 -17.08 -0.67
N SER A 372 -26.17 -16.42 -0.23
CA SER A 372 -26.82 -15.32 -0.96
C SER A 372 -27.03 -14.12 -0.03
N ILE A 373 -26.47 -12.97 -0.39
CA ILE A 373 -26.50 -11.74 0.41
C ILE A 373 -26.85 -10.51 -0.45
N ASN A 374 -27.52 -9.53 0.15
CA ASN A 374 -27.77 -8.25 -0.50
C ASN A 374 -26.59 -7.31 -0.25
N VAL A 375 -26.07 -6.71 -1.33
CA VAL A 375 -24.90 -5.83 -1.32
C VAL A 375 -25.30 -4.45 -1.87
N PRO A 376 -24.91 -3.33 -1.20
CA PRO A 376 -25.27 -1.98 -1.65
C PRO A 376 -24.48 -1.55 -2.90
N ALA A 377 -24.78 -0.34 -3.40
CA ALA A 377 -23.92 0.33 -4.36
C ALA A 377 -22.59 0.77 -3.71
N GLY A 378 -21.55 0.98 -4.51
CA GLY A 378 -20.20 1.33 -4.07
C GLY A 378 -19.23 0.15 -4.21
N ILE A 379 -18.17 0.15 -3.41
CA ILE A 379 -17.16 -0.91 -3.37
C ILE A 379 -17.28 -1.61 -2.01
N VAL A 380 -17.53 -2.92 -2.02
CA VAL A 380 -17.75 -3.71 -0.80
C VAL A 380 -17.05 -5.05 -0.92
N THR A 381 -16.14 -5.34 0.02
CA THR A 381 -15.55 -6.66 0.24
C THR A 381 -16.44 -7.47 1.19
N THR A 382 -16.61 -8.76 0.90
CA THR A 382 -17.31 -9.72 1.74
C THR A 382 -16.58 -11.07 1.69
N ASN A 383 -16.45 -11.73 2.84
CA ASN A 383 -15.87 -13.06 2.98
C ASN A 383 -16.94 -14.18 2.99
N PHE A 384 -16.54 -15.39 2.62
CA PHE A 384 -17.36 -16.60 2.56
C PHE A 384 -16.52 -17.84 2.89
N THR A 385 -17.06 -18.78 3.68
CA THR A 385 -16.34 -20.00 4.07
C THR A 385 -15.87 -20.83 2.88
N MET A 386 -14.57 -21.12 2.85
CA MET A 386 -13.90 -21.87 1.79
C MET A 386 -14.40 -23.32 1.72
N GLY A 387 -14.56 -23.82 0.49
CA GLY A 387 -14.83 -25.22 0.18
C GLY A 387 -13.90 -25.71 -0.92
N VAL A 388 -13.39 -26.94 -0.75
CA VAL A 388 -12.54 -27.65 -1.71
C VAL A 388 -13.33 -27.92 -3.00
N GLY A 389 -12.68 -27.75 -4.15
CA GLY A 389 -13.27 -27.85 -5.48
C GLY A 389 -13.41 -26.48 -6.17
N ASN A 390 -14.40 -26.36 -7.04
CA ASN A 390 -14.57 -25.18 -7.88
C ASN A 390 -15.31 -24.04 -7.16
N GLN A 391 -14.96 -22.81 -7.54
CA GLN A 391 -15.55 -21.59 -7.00
C GLN A 391 -16.49 -20.99 -8.05
N TYR A 392 -17.64 -20.45 -7.67
CA TYR A 392 -18.58 -19.79 -8.58
C TYR A 392 -19.22 -18.56 -7.97
N PHE A 393 -19.19 -17.46 -8.72
CA PHE A 393 -19.66 -16.15 -8.30
C PHE A 393 -20.78 -15.69 -9.25
N GLN A 394 -21.85 -15.13 -8.70
CA GLN A 394 -22.94 -14.54 -9.46
C GLN A 394 -23.47 -13.29 -8.76
N VAL A 395 -23.63 -12.19 -9.50
CA VAL A 395 -24.38 -11.01 -9.04
C VAL A 395 -25.69 -10.96 -9.80
N THR A 396 -26.81 -10.83 -9.09
CA THR A 396 -28.14 -10.67 -9.69
C THR A 396 -28.76 -9.33 -9.30
N ARG A 397 -29.53 -8.75 -10.21
CA ARG A 397 -30.34 -7.56 -9.97
C ARG A 397 -31.73 -7.77 -10.56
N ASN A 398 -32.79 -7.49 -9.77
CA ASN A 398 -34.18 -7.77 -10.15
C ASN A 398 -34.43 -9.22 -10.62
N GLY A 399 -33.78 -10.20 -9.96
CA GLY A 399 -33.91 -11.63 -10.27
C GLY A 399 -33.23 -12.10 -11.57
N LYS A 400 -32.36 -11.28 -12.18
CA LYS A 400 -31.58 -11.64 -13.36
C LYS A 400 -30.08 -11.54 -13.07
N PRO A 401 -29.23 -12.47 -13.55
CA PRO A 401 -27.78 -12.32 -13.45
C PRO A 401 -27.32 -11.11 -14.28
N ILE A 402 -26.39 -10.35 -13.72
CA ILE A 402 -25.67 -9.24 -14.39
C ILE A 402 -24.17 -9.52 -14.50
N LEU A 403 -23.62 -10.35 -13.60
CA LEU A 403 -22.27 -10.90 -13.63
C LEU A 403 -22.36 -12.37 -13.21
N ASN A 404 -21.62 -13.27 -13.87
CA ASN A 404 -21.42 -14.63 -13.38
C ASN A 404 -20.15 -15.29 -13.96
N GLY A 405 -19.50 -16.16 -13.19
CA GLY A 405 -18.38 -16.97 -13.67
C GLY A 405 -17.78 -17.89 -12.62
N TYR A 406 -16.92 -18.80 -13.07
CA TYR A 406 -16.13 -19.68 -12.21
C TYR A 406 -14.82 -19.01 -11.77
N GLY A 407 -14.24 -19.51 -10.67
CA GLY A 407 -13.02 -18.97 -10.06
C GLY A 407 -11.72 -19.20 -10.83
N GLY A 408 -11.71 -20.09 -11.82
CA GLY A 408 -10.53 -20.36 -12.66
C GLY A 408 -9.54 -21.37 -12.05
N LEU A 409 -9.18 -21.22 -10.78
CA LEU A 409 -8.42 -22.22 -10.02
C LEU A 409 -9.33 -22.96 -9.03
N ASP A 410 -9.33 -24.29 -9.05
CA ASP A 410 -10.02 -25.09 -8.03
C ASP A 410 -9.16 -25.17 -6.76
N ILE A 411 -9.81 -25.08 -5.59
CA ILE A 411 -9.14 -25.17 -4.29
C ILE A 411 -8.93 -26.65 -3.95
N ALA A 412 -7.70 -27.05 -3.66
CA ALA A 412 -7.35 -28.45 -3.39
C ALA A 412 -7.30 -28.79 -1.89
N ASP A 413 -7.53 -30.07 -1.58
CA ASP A 413 -7.28 -30.68 -0.26
C ASP A 413 -5.84 -31.19 -0.10
N THR A 414 -5.02 -31.01 -1.14
CA THR A 414 -3.68 -31.60 -1.28
C THR A 414 -2.73 -30.61 -1.97
N CYS A 415 -1.45 -30.69 -1.63
CA CYS A 415 -0.39 -29.84 -2.19
C CYS A 415 0.97 -30.55 -2.14
N GLU A 416 1.86 -30.25 -3.08
CA GLU A 416 3.27 -30.64 -2.98
C GLU A 416 4.07 -29.66 -2.12
N LYS A 417 3.86 -28.35 -2.29
CA LYS A 417 4.52 -27.27 -1.53
C LYS A 417 3.50 -26.30 -0.94
N TYR A 418 3.86 -25.63 0.15
CA TYR A 418 3.00 -24.63 0.78
C TYR A 418 2.96 -23.35 -0.07
N ASN A 419 1.79 -23.06 -0.61
CA ASN A 419 1.52 -21.80 -1.30
C ASN A 419 0.43 -21.02 -0.55
N PHE A 420 0.83 -19.87 0.01
CA PHE A 420 -0.04 -18.90 0.69
C PHE A 420 -0.19 -17.59 -0.11
N ASN A 421 0.24 -17.59 -1.36
CA ASN A 421 -0.18 -16.60 -2.36
C ASN A 421 -1.69 -16.70 -2.62
N ALA A 422 -2.31 -15.64 -3.14
CA ALA A 422 -3.74 -15.58 -3.41
C ALA A 422 -4.00 -15.62 -4.92
N TYR A 423 -4.83 -16.55 -5.38
CA TYR A 423 -5.31 -16.52 -6.77
C TYR A 423 -6.36 -15.40 -6.89
N VAL A 424 -6.14 -14.38 -7.72
CA VAL A 424 -7.06 -13.24 -7.88
C VAL A 424 -7.70 -13.26 -9.26
N GLY A 425 -9.03 -13.36 -9.32
CA GLY A 425 -9.77 -13.29 -10.58
C GLY A 425 -10.80 -12.16 -10.61
N SER A 426 -11.40 -11.93 -11.77
CA SER A 426 -12.42 -10.90 -11.94
C SER A 426 -13.50 -11.26 -12.95
N LEU A 427 -14.67 -10.64 -12.82
CA LEU A 427 -15.79 -10.71 -13.77
C LEU A 427 -16.09 -9.30 -14.28
N ASN A 428 -16.16 -9.14 -15.60
CA ASN A 428 -16.30 -7.84 -16.28
C ASN A 428 -15.17 -6.85 -15.92
N GLY A 429 -13.99 -7.40 -15.60
CA GLY A 429 -12.83 -6.72 -15.06
C GLY A 429 -11.74 -6.44 -16.10
N THR A 430 -10.62 -7.15 -15.99
CA THR A 430 -9.51 -7.05 -16.94
C THR A 430 -9.82 -7.80 -18.24
N SER A 431 -9.29 -7.30 -19.36
CA SER A 431 -9.51 -7.88 -20.69
C SER A 431 -8.23 -8.50 -21.22
N ASN A 432 -8.33 -9.71 -21.79
CA ASN A 432 -7.22 -10.44 -22.43
C ASN A 432 -6.66 -9.73 -23.69
N ALA A 433 -7.11 -8.50 -24.00
CA ALA A 433 -6.67 -7.68 -25.13
C ALA A 433 -5.42 -6.82 -24.80
N GLY A 434 -4.93 -6.86 -23.55
CA GLY A 434 -3.87 -5.97 -23.07
C GLY A 434 -4.40 -4.60 -22.61
N PRO A 435 -3.51 -3.65 -22.26
CA PRO A 435 -3.91 -2.30 -21.93
C PRO A 435 -4.31 -1.55 -23.21
N PRO A 436 -5.21 -0.55 -23.13
CA PRO A 436 -5.40 0.38 -24.23
C PRO A 436 -4.06 1.11 -24.52
N PRO A 437 -3.72 1.41 -25.78
CA PRO A 437 -2.50 2.13 -26.12
C PRO A 437 -2.38 3.45 -25.33
N PRO A 438 -1.20 3.83 -24.80
CA PRO A 438 -1.01 5.07 -24.06
C PRO A 438 -1.61 6.27 -24.78
N GLY A 439 -2.67 6.83 -24.20
CA GLY A 439 -3.35 7.99 -24.75
C GLY A 439 -2.42 9.19 -24.68
N THR A 440 -2.03 9.74 -25.83
CA THR A 440 -1.15 10.92 -25.99
C THR A 440 -1.82 12.22 -25.51
N THR A 441 -2.16 12.24 -24.23
CA THR A 441 -2.71 13.35 -23.50
C THR A 441 -1.60 14.35 -23.18
N THR A 442 -1.32 15.24 -24.15
CA THR A 442 -0.43 16.37 -23.95
C THR A 442 -0.99 17.28 -22.86
N SER A 443 -0.67 16.97 -21.61
CA SER A 443 -1.09 17.71 -20.41
C SER A 443 -0.36 19.05 -20.36
N THR A 444 -0.80 19.99 -21.19
CA THR A 444 -0.17 21.29 -21.36
C THR A 444 -0.41 22.13 -20.10
N SER A 445 0.51 22.01 -19.14
CA SER A 445 0.60 22.89 -17.97
C SER A 445 0.85 24.32 -18.44
N THR A 446 -0.25 25.05 -18.66
CA THR A 446 -0.25 26.41 -19.20
C THR A 446 0.05 27.40 -18.08
N LEU A 447 1.33 27.44 -17.70
CA LEU A 447 1.87 28.41 -16.75
C LEU A 447 1.51 29.83 -17.21
N SER A 448 0.52 30.42 -16.56
CA SER A 448 -0.11 31.65 -17.02
C SER A 448 0.69 32.86 -16.56
N THR A 449 1.81 33.12 -17.26
CA THR A 449 2.74 34.22 -16.98
C THR A 449 2.08 35.57 -17.25
N SER A 450 1.52 36.19 -16.21
CA SER A 450 0.80 37.46 -16.24
C SER A 450 1.74 38.68 -16.31
N THR A 451 2.58 38.75 -17.34
CA THR A 451 3.47 39.91 -17.57
C THR A 451 2.68 41.11 -18.06
N SER A 452 2.48 42.10 -17.19
CA SER A 452 1.86 43.38 -17.55
C SER A 452 2.79 44.24 -18.42
N THR A 453 2.40 44.50 -19.67
CA THR A 453 3.10 45.44 -20.56
C THR A 453 2.28 46.72 -20.77
N SER A 454 2.92 47.86 -20.50
CA SER A 454 2.37 49.20 -20.73
C SER A 454 2.38 49.56 -22.22
N SER A 455 1.43 50.41 -22.63
CA SER A 455 1.22 50.79 -24.02
C SER A 455 2.09 51.98 -24.48
N ALA A 456 2.62 51.86 -25.70
CA ALA A 456 3.14 52.96 -26.52
C ALA A 456 2.89 52.62 -28.02
N SER A 457 2.80 53.62 -28.90
CA SER A 457 2.24 53.45 -30.26
C SER A 457 2.93 54.32 -31.32
N SER A 458 3.21 53.74 -32.51
CA SER A 458 3.30 54.46 -33.79
C SER A 458 3.52 53.54 -35.02
N THR A 459 2.53 53.51 -35.93
CA THR A 459 2.59 53.69 -37.43
C THR A 459 3.90 53.51 -38.25
N THR A 460 3.95 53.15 -39.55
CA THR A 460 3.00 52.63 -40.61
C THR A 460 3.76 52.48 -41.95
N SER A 461 3.51 51.43 -42.79
CA SER A 461 3.45 51.41 -44.30
C SER A 461 3.81 50.01 -44.90
N THR A 462 2.93 49.26 -45.59
CA THR A 462 2.71 49.16 -47.08
C THR A 462 3.97 48.84 -47.95
N SER A 463 3.94 47.98 -49.00
CA SER A 463 2.89 47.70 -50.01
C SER A 463 2.99 46.35 -50.80
N THR A 464 1.85 45.78 -51.24
CA THR A 464 1.49 45.02 -52.51
C THR A 464 2.52 44.14 -53.28
N THR A 465 2.20 42.98 -53.91
CA THR A 465 1.30 42.81 -55.11
C THR A 465 0.85 41.36 -55.49
N THR A 466 -0.46 41.20 -55.82
CA THR A 466 -1.14 40.47 -56.96
C THR A 466 -1.05 38.94 -57.26
N SER A 467 -2.16 38.39 -57.82
CA SER A 467 -2.37 37.06 -58.45
C SER A 467 -2.95 37.19 -59.89
N PRO A 468 -2.95 36.13 -60.75
CA PRO A 468 -4.14 35.26 -61.04
C PRO A 468 -3.77 33.76 -61.29
N THR A 469 -4.59 32.69 -61.44
CA THR A 469 -6.02 32.32 -61.62
C THR A 469 -6.29 31.59 -62.97
N THR A 470 -6.66 30.28 -62.96
CA THR A 470 -7.51 29.56 -63.97
C THR A 470 -7.89 28.12 -63.53
N SER A 471 -8.91 27.50 -64.17
CA SER A 471 -9.48 26.13 -63.96
C SER A 471 -10.35 25.76 -65.21
N PRO A 472 -11.06 24.58 -65.36
CA PRO A 472 -11.27 23.38 -64.52
C PRO A 472 -10.95 22.02 -65.25
N THR A 473 -11.43 20.80 -64.89
CA THR A 473 -12.76 20.21 -65.27
C THR A 473 -13.02 18.78 -64.70
N THR A 474 -14.22 18.52 -64.13
CA THR A 474 -14.96 17.22 -63.88
C THR A 474 -14.46 16.11 -62.91
N SER A 475 -15.43 15.30 -62.43
CA SER A 475 -15.40 14.16 -61.45
C SER A 475 -16.22 12.96 -62.03
N PRO A 476 -16.71 11.89 -61.31
CA PRO A 476 -16.64 11.43 -59.89
C PRO A 476 -16.09 9.96 -59.76
N THR A 477 -16.49 8.93 -58.94
CA THR A 477 -17.65 8.63 -58.04
C THR A 477 -17.39 7.43 -57.05
N THR A 478 -17.91 7.54 -55.82
CA THR A 478 -18.51 6.53 -54.88
C THR A 478 -17.98 5.10 -54.59
N SER A 479 -17.93 4.75 -53.29
CA SER A 479 -18.13 3.41 -52.66
C SER A 479 -19.64 3.13 -52.38
N PRO A 480 -20.11 1.92 -51.95
CA PRO A 480 -20.17 1.62 -50.49
C PRO A 480 -20.21 0.12 -50.01
N THR A 481 -20.07 -0.03 -48.68
CA THR A 481 -20.51 -1.03 -47.68
C THR A 481 -21.47 -2.21 -48.02
N THR A 482 -21.23 -3.43 -47.48
CA THR A 482 -22.18 -4.27 -46.65
C THR A 482 -21.66 -5.65 -46.21
N SER A 483 -22.33 -6.26 -45.23
CA SER A 483 -22.30 -7.66 -44.75
C SER A 483 -23.78 -8.12 -44.52
N PRO A 484 -24.18 -9.34 -44.02
CA PRO A 484 -23.40 -10.46 -43.44
C PRO A 484 -23.95 -11.91 -43.77
N THR A 485 -23.45 -12.93 -43.02
CA THR A 485 -24.08 -14.24 -42.67
C THR A 485 -24.17 -15.40 -43.69
N THR A 486 -23.63 -16.58 -43.34
CA THR A 486 -24.39 -17.84 -43.00
C THR A 486 -23.46 -19.06 -42.77
N SER A 487 -23.97 -20.12 -42.13
CA SER A 487 -23.33 -21.46 -41.96
C SER A 487 -24.38 -22.57 -42.18
N PRO A 488 -23.99 -23.78 -42.62
CA PRO A 488 -23.99 -24.98 -41.74
C PRO A 488 -22.71 -25.86 -41.90
N THR A 489 -22.24 -26.63 -40.89
CA THR A 489 -22.61 -28.06 -40.55
C THR A 489 -22.38 -29.05 -41.72
N THR A 490 -21.66 -30.19 -41.65
CA THR A 490 -21.62 -31.26 -40.62
C THR A 490 -20.36 -32.18 -40.77
N SER A 491 -20.01 -32.96 -39.73
CA SER A 491 -19.00 -34.06 -39.72
C SER A 491 -19.61 -35.42 -40.20
N PRO A 492 -18.99 -36.63 -40.07
CA PRO A 492 -17.61 -37.05 -39.71
C PRO A 492 -17.00 -38.14 -40.65
N ILE A 493 -15.84 -38.74 -40.31
CA ILE A 493 -15.54 -40.20 -40.36
C ILE A 493 -14.10 -40.51 -39.84
N THR A 494 -13.80 -41.79 -39.54
CA THR A 494 -12.80 -42.25 -38.55
C THR A 494 -11.67 -43.12 -39.13
N THR A 495 -10.50 -43.17 -38.46
CA THR A 495 -9.42 -44.20 -38.57
C THR A 495 -8.65 -44.25 -39.92
N THR A 496 -7.41 -44.77 -40.04
CA THR A 496 -6.74 -45.85 -39.28
C THR A 496 -5.20 -45.66 -39.18
N THR A 497 -4.58 -46.36 -38.22
CA THR A 497 -3.14 -46.45 -37.94
C THR A 497 -2.30 -47.09 -39.06
N SER A 498 -1.05 -46.64 -39.26
CA SER A 498 0.10 -47.54 -39.47
C SER A 498 1.45 -46.82 -39.24
N THR A 499 2.47 -47.60 -38.87
CA THR A 499 3.82 -47.11 -38.49
C THR A 499 4.85 -47.54 -39.54
N SER A 500 5.76 -46.67 -39.95
CA SER A 500 7.06 -47.10 -40.51
C SER A 500 8.15 -46.04 -40.38
N THR A 501 9.36 -46.51 -40.11
CA THR A 501 10.57 -45.71 -39.88
C THR A 501 11.23 -45.28 -41.18
N SER A 502 11.90 -44.12 -41.18
CA SER A 502 13.05 -43.89 -42.08
C SER A 502 14.11 -43.04 -41.36
N THR A 503 15.37 -43.32 -41.66
CA THR A 503 16.54 -42.80 -40.93
C THR A 503 17.30 -41.79 -41.79
N SER A 504 17.75 -40.69 -41.20
CA SER A 504 18.85 -39.88 -41.75
C SER A 504 19.76 -39.39 -40.62
N THR A 505 20.98 -39.00 -40.96
CA THR A 505 22.13 -39.13 -40.04
C THR A 505 22.96 -37.84 -39.98
N SER A 506 23.74 -37.70 -38.89
CA SER A 506 24.79 -36.69 -38.67
C SER A 506 24.28 -35.28 -38.28
N THR A 507 25.03 -34.46 -37.53
CA THR A 507 26.40 -34.61 -36.98
C THR A 507 26.42 -34.38 -35.46
N SER A 508 27.44 -34.89 -34.77
CA SER A 508 27.64 -34.72 -33.32
C SER A 508 28.81 -33.78 -33.01
N PHE A 509 28.60 -32.83 -32.09
CA PHE A 509 29.67 -32.10 -31.40
C PHE A 509 29.66 -32.47 -29.91
N LEU A 510 30.83 -32.35 -29.26
CA LEU A 510 31.07 -32.75 -27.87
C LEU A 510 30.52 -31.72 -26.86
N PRO A 511 30.14 -32.15 -25.64
CA PRO A 511 29.64 -31.24 -24.61
C PRO A 511 30.77 -30.45 -23.93
N SER A 512 30.52 -29.18 -23.63
CA SER A 512 31.31 -28.40 -22.69
C SER A 512 30.86 -28.67 -21.25
N THR A 513 31.81 -28.61 -20.31
CA THR A 513 31.61 -28.95 -18.90
C THR A 513 30.79 -27.89 -18.15
N SER A 514 29.71 -28.31 -17.48
CA SER A 514 29.09 -27.49 -16.44
C SER A 514 30.02 -27.34 -15.23
N THR A 515 30.28 -26.10 -14.81
CA THR A 515 31.01 -25.80 -13.56
C THR A 515 30.02 -25.31 -12.52
N SER A 516 29.70 -26.16 -11.55
CA SER A 516 28.83 -25.80 -10.43
C SER A 516 29.50 -24.73 -9.56
N PHE A 517 28.90 -23.54 -9.48
CA PHE A 517 29.29 -22.54 -8.48
C PHE A 517 28.63 -22.85 -7.15
N HIS A 518 29.42 -23.08 -6.11
CA HIS A 518 28.92 -23.16 -4.74
C HIS A 518 28.52 -21.77 -4.25
N PHE A 519 27.25 -21.61 -3.85
CA PHE A 519 26.86 -20.51 -2.98
C PHE A 519 27.55 -20.66 -1.62
N LEU A 520 28.19 -19.59 -1.15
CA LEU A 520 28.66 -19.46 0.23
C LEU A 520 27.48 -18.99 1.11
N PRO A 521 27.35 -19.50 2.34
CA PRO A 521 26.31 -19.03 3.26
C PRO A 521 26.59 -17.60 3.73
N LEU A 522 25.53 -16.81 3.96
CA LEU A 522 25.65 -15.48 4.55
C LEU A 522 26.23 -15.56 5.98
N PRO A 523 27.03 -14.57 6.41
CA PRO A 523 27.48 -14.49 7.79
C PRO A 523 26.33 -14.13 8.73
N LEU A 524 26.26 -14.82 9.87
CA LEU A 524 25.41 -14.42 11.00
C LEU A 524 25.83 -13.05 11.55
N PRO A 525 24.88 -12.24 12.09
CA PRO A 525 25.21 -10.94 12.66
C PRO A 525 26.13 -11.08 13.88
N LEU A 526 27.16 -10.23 13.94
CA LEU A 526 28.07 -10.14 15.09
C LEU A 526 27.36 -9.50 16.30
N PRO A 527 27.69 -9.92 17.54
CA PRO A 527 27.11 -9.32 18.74
C PRO A 527 27.58 -7.87 18.92
N LEU A 528 26.66 -7.02 19.38
CA LEU A 528 26.90 -5.61 19.67
C LEU A 528 28.02 -5.41 20.73
N PRO A 529 28.87 -4.37 20.60
CA PRO A 529 29.85 -4.04 21.63
C PRO A 529 29.17 -3.55 22.90
N LEU A 530 29.73 -3.90 24.06
CA LEU A 530 29.25 -3.45 25.37
C LEU A 530 29.42 -1.92 25.53
N PRO A 531 28.46 -1.23 26.17
CA PRO A 531 28.56 0.21 26.42
C PRO A 531 29.68 0.53 27.42
N LEU A 532 30.49 1.54 27.09
CA LEU A 532 31.45 2.15 28.01
C LEU A 532 30.72 3.02 29.07
N PRO A 533 31.29 3.21 30.27
CA PRO A 533 30.61 3.86 31.37
C PRO A 533 30.40 5.37 31.16
N LEU A 534 29.25 5.86 31.63
CA LEU A 534 28.87 7.27 31.61
C LEU A 534 29.82 8.14 32.48
N PRO A 535 30.18 9.36 32.04
CA PRO A 535 30.84 10.35 32.89
C PRO A 535 29.92 10.86 34.01
N LEU A 536 30.53 11.27 35.13
CA LEU A 536 29.84 11.93 36.25
C LEU A 536 29.37 13.35 35.87
N PRO A 537 28.25 13.84 36.45
CA PRO A 537 27.74 15.18 36.16
C PRO A 537 28.59 16.28 36.81
N LEU A 538 28.81 17.37 36.06
CA LEU A 538 29.34 18.65 36.57
C LEU A 538 28.21 19.69 36.64
N PRO A 539 28.33 20.73 37.49
CA PRO A 539 27.17 21.48 37.98
C PRO A 539 26.59 22.50 36.99
N LEU A 540 25.28 22.74 37.10
CA LEU A 540 24.59 23.83 36.39
C LEU A 540 25.01 25.21 36.95
N PRO A 541 25.08 26.25 36.09
CA PRO A 541 25.21 27.63 36.53
C PRO A 541 23.86 28.19 37.05
N LEU A 542 23.94 29.03 38.08
CA LEU A 542 22.82 29.83 38.60
C LEU A 542 22.57 31.07 37.73
N LEU A 543 21.31 31.36 37.40
CA LEU A 543 20.84 32.73 37.11
C LEU A 543 19.50 32.98 37.85
N PRO A 544 19.14 34.25 38.18
CA PRO A 544 18.21 34.55 39.25
C PRO A 544 16.74 34.83 38.85
N HIS A 545 15.90 34.86 39.89
CA HIS A 545 14.69 35.68 40.14
C HIS A 545 14.22 36.72 39.09
N LEU A 546 12.93 37.10 39.05
CA LEU A 546 11.66 36.64 39.66
C LEU A 546 10.57 37.62 39.20
N LEU A 547 9.36 37.15 38.85
CA LEU A 547 8.13 37.96 39.04
C LEU A 547 6.87 37.10 38.96
N LEU A 548 5.94 37.32 39.90
CA LEU A 548 4.62 36.70 39.93
C LEU A 548 3.65 37.50 39.05
N LEU A 549 2.62 36.82 38.55
CA LEU A 549 1.24 37.31 38.73
C LEU A 549 0.30 36.11 38.94
N GLN A 550 -0.80 36.31 39.68
CA GLN A 550 -1.74 35.25 40.06
C GLN A 550 -3.08 35.41 39.33
N SER A 551 -3.65 34.31 38.82
CA SER A 551 -5.07 33.95 39.03
C SER A 551 -5.46 32.69 38.23
N ALA A 552 -6.01 31.68 38.92
CA ALA A 552 -6.91 30.69 38.32
C ALA A 552 -8.38 31.10 38.61
N PRO A 553 -9.38 30.45 38.00
CA PRO A 553 -10.02 29.37 38.78
C PRO A 553 -10.54 28.15 38.00
N GLN A 554 -10.46 27.00 38.68
CA GLN A 554 -11.40 25.86 38.70
C GLN A 554 -11.73 25.07 37.42
N ALA A 555 -11.49 23.75 37.53
CA ALA A 555 -12.09 22.73 36.69
C ALA A 555 -13.58 22.50 37.04
N ARG A 556 -14.33 21.88 36.12
CA ARG A 556 -15.72 21.43 36.33
C ARG A 556 -15.77 19.90 36.33
N VAL A 557 -16.19 19.31 37.44
CA VAL A 557 -16.57 17.89 37.53
C VAL A 557 -17.98 17.73 36.93
N GLN A 558 -18.24 16.62 36.23
CA GLN A 558 -19.58 16.18 35.89
C GLN A 558 -20.04 15.09 36.86
N GLU A 559 -21.17 15.30 37.51
CA GLU A 559 -21.84 14.28 38.33
C GLU A 559 -22.66 13.33 37.44
N ILE A 560 -22.61 12.04 37.73
CA ILE A 560 -23.52 11.05 37.12
C ILE A 560 -24.68 10.83 38.08
N THR A 561 -25.88 11.23 37.67
CA THR A 561 -27.10 11.03 38.47
C THR A 561 -27.60 9.59 38.32
N LEU A 562 -27.63 8.83 39.42
CA LEU A 562 -28.29 7.52 39.49
C LEU A 562 -29.71 7.68 40.08
N VAL A 563 -30.70 7.08 39.40
CA VAL A 563 -32.11 7.14 39.80
C VAL A 563 -32.41 6.05 40.85
N SER A 564 -33.09 6.42 41.93
CA SER A 564 -33.46 5.51 43.01
C SER A 564 -34.72 4.70 42.71
N VAL A 565 -34.72 3.41 43.08
CA VAL A 565 -35.94 2.59 43.27
C VAL A 565 -35.84 1.93 44.65
N ASN A 566 -36.93 1.91 45.42
CA ASN A 566 -36.86 1.72 46.87
C ASN A 566 -37.96 0.76 47.40
N SER A 567 -37.63 -0.52 47.63
CA SER A 567 -38.40 -1.52 48.41
C SER A 567 -37.70 -2.89 48.36
N ALA A 568 -37.64 -3.73 49.41
CA ALA A 568 -37.93 -3.57 50.84
C ALA A 568 -37.12 -4.64 51.64
N ALA A 569 -37.14 -4.57 52.97
CA ALA A 569 -36.15 -5.21 53.87
C ALA A 569 -36.24 -6.75 54.04
N SER A 570 -35.08 -7.38 54.30
CA SER A 570 -34.94 -8.41 55.34
C SER A 570 -33.50 -8.57 55.87
N THR A 571 -33.38 -8.55 57.21
CA THR A 571 -32.35 -9.16 58.10
C THR A 571 -30.86 -9.26 57.67
N ALA A 572 -30.03 -8.59 58.47
CA ALA A 572 -28.57 -8.51 58.48
C ALA A 572 -27.75 -9.83 58.53
N THR A 573 -26.52 -9.75 57.98
CA THR A 573 -25.33 -10.50 58.40
C THR A 573 -24.10 -9.57 58.37
N VAL A 574 -23.16 -9.73 59.31
CA VAL A 574 -21.91 -8.96 59.36
C VAL A 574 -20.88 -9.53 58.37
N LEU A 575 -20.29 -8.71 57.51
CA LEU A 575 -19.26 -9.14 56.57
C LEU A 575 -17.86 -9.04 57.19
N GLN A 576 -17.30 -10.18 57.60
CA GLN A 576 -15.92 -10.29 58.10
C GLN A 576 -15.06 -11.04 57.07
N VAL A 577 -14.26 -10.33 56.29
CA VAL A 577 -13.42 -10.91 55.23
C VAL A 577 -12.22 -11.65 55.83
N HIS A 578 -12.19 -12.97 55.69
CA HIS A 578 -11.00 -13.78 55.96
C HIS A 578 -10.16 -13.95 54.69
N VAL A 579 -8.86 -13.68 54.78
CA VAL A 579 -7.86 -14.11 53.79
C VAL A 579 -7.30 -15.45 54.24
N HIS A 580 -7.32 -16.47 53.37
CA HIS A 580 -6.64 -17.75 53.61
C HIS A 580 -5.41 -17.86 52.71
N VAL A 581 -4.24 -18.03 53.33
CA VAL A 581 -2.98 -18.36 52.66
C VAL A 581 -2.72 -19.85 52.87
N TYR A 582 -2.45 -20.58 51.78
CA TYR A 582 -2.02 -21.99 51.85
C TYR A 582 -0.52 -22.11 51.63
N HIS A 583 0.09 -23.05 52.37
CA HIS A 583 1.55 -23.24 52.44
C HIS A 583 1.83 -24.75 52.62
N MET A 584 2.67 -25.35 51.77
CA MET A 584 3.39 -26.64 51.90
C MET A 584 3.72 -27.19 50.50
N ALA A 585 4.77 -28.00 50.25
CA ALA A 585 6.06 -28.20 50.92
C ALA A 585 6.97 -29.06 50.02
N LEU A 586 8.29 -28.80 49.98
CA LEU A 586 9.24 -29.69 49.31
C LEU A 586 9.62 -30.90 50.19
N ARG A 587 9.90 -32.03 49.54
CA ARG A 587 10.85 -33.05 50.04
C ARG A 587 11.73 -33.55 48.90
N PHE A 588 13.03 -33.65 49.16
CA PHE A 588 14.04 -34.20 48.25
C PHE A 588 14.11 -35.72 48.31
N LEU A 589 14.49 -36.36 47.20
CA LEU A 589 15.30 -37.59 47.18
C LEU A 589 16.00 -37.79 45.81
N HIS A 590 17.32 -37.68 45.83
CA HIS A 590 18.30 -38.15 44.81
C HIS A 590 19.16 -39.25 45.50
N PRO A 591 20.13 -39.95 44.87
CA PRO A 591 20.79 -39.83 43.54
C PRO A 591 20.71 -41.19 42.77
N PRO A 592 21.62 -41.66 41.88
CA PRO A 592 22.86 -41.05 41.33
C PRO A 592 23.24 -41.26 39.83
N LEU A 593 24.04 -40.30 39.32
CA LEU A 593 25.17 -40.43 38.36
C LEU A 593 24.88 -40.99 36.94
N GLN A 594 25.45 -40.47 35.85
CA GLN A 594 26.82 -39.96 35.68
C GLN A 594 26.93 -38.54 35.08
N ILE A 595 28.16 -38.00 35.03
CA ILE A 595 28.47 -36.58 34.80
C ILE A 595 29.53 -36.43 33.69
N LYS A 596 29.42 -35.42 32.80
CA LYS A 596 30.38 -34.28 32.69
C LYS A 596 30.15 -33.31 31.50
N GLN A 597 29.98 -32.03 31.86
CA GLN A 597 30.56 -30.78 31.28
C GLN A 597 30.33 -30.46 29.77
N GLY A 598 29.91 -29.25 29.37
CA GLY A 598 29.61 -27.98 30.07
C GLY A 598 28.58 -27.14 29.26
N ILE A 599 27.83 -26.16 29.81
CA ILE A 599 28.21 -24.93 30.54
C ILE A 599 28.91 -23.91 29.61
N LEU A 600 28.40 -22.69 29.35
CA LEU A 600 27.12 -22.02 29.72
C LEU A 600 26.91 -20.76 28.81
N TYR A 601 25.67 -20.28 28.63
CA TYR A 601 25.26 -18.86 28.74
C TYR A 601 23.84 -18.62 28.15
N GLN A 602 22.80 -18.70 29.00
CA GLN A 602 21.45 -18.21 28.71
C GLN A 602 20.75 -17.87 30.03
N GLU A 603 20.97 -16.64 30.54
CA GLU A 603 20.25 -16.16 31.74
C GLU A 603 20.34 -14.62 31.87
N LYS A 604 19.40 -13.88 31.24
CA LYS A 604 19.13 -12.44 31.48
C LYS A 604 17.91 -11.95 30.69
N MET A 605 16.70 -12.10 31.22
CA MET A 605 15.48 -11.41 30.72
C MET A 605 14.28 -11.43 31.72
N ILE A 606 14.49 -11.71 33.02
CA ILE A 606 13.42 -11.74 34.04
C ILE A 606 13.82 -10.97 35.32
N VAL A 607 14.24 -9.71 35.18
CA VAL A 607 14.40 -8.76 36.32
C VAL A 607 14.13 -7.30 35.88
N ILE A 608 12.92 -6.99 35.40
CA ILE A 608 12.50 -5.61 35.10
C ILE A 608 11.09 -5.28 35.65
N TRP A 609 10.14 -6.21 35.59
CA TRP A 609 8.74 -5.95 35.96
C TRP A 609 8.51 -5.68 37.45
N ASP A 610 9.21 -6.36 38.36
CA ASP A 610 8.99 -6.18 39.82
C ASP A 610 9.43 -4.82 40.37
N TYR A 611 10.45 -4.19 39.75
CA TYR A 611 11.01 -2.93 40.25
C TYR A 611 10.03 -1.75 40.12
N VAL A 612 9.24 -1.71 39.04
CA VAL A 612 8.27 -0.62 38.82
C VAL A 612 7.15 -0.67 39.87
N VAL A 613 6.66 -1.87 40.19
CA VAL A 613 5.60 -2.07 41.19
C VAL A 613 6.09 -1.71 42.59
N ILE A 614 7.31 -2.11 42.96
CA ILE A 614 7.91 -1.78 44.27
C ILE A 614 8.10 -0.27 44.45
N VAL A 615 8.60 0.44 43.42
CA VAL A 615 8.81 1.90 43.49
C VAL A 615 7.49 2.66 43.63
N VAL A 616 6.44 2.27 42.88
CA VAL A 616 5.12 2.90 43.00
C VAL A 616 4.48 2.65 44.37
N ILE A 617 4.58 1.43 44.91
CA ILE A 617 4.09 1.11 46.26
C ILE A 617 4.87 1.91 47.32
N MET A 618 6.19 2.05 47.19
CA MET A 618 6.98 2.81 48.16
C MET A 618 6.72 4.32 48.12
N ASP A 619 6.48 4.94 46.96
CA ASP A 619 6.10 6.35 46.90
C ASP A 619 4.69 6.59 47.49
N ILE A 620 3.74 5.68 47.26
CA ILE A 620 2.40 5.72 47.88
C ILE A 620 2.51 5.59 49.42
N VAL A 621 3.29 4.61 49.92
CA VAL A 621 3.51 4.42 51.37
C VAL A 621 4.23 5.61 51.98
N HIS A 622 5.23 6.19 51.30
CA HIS A 622 5.96 7.36 51.77
C HIS A 622 5.05 8.60 51.87
N ARG A 623 4.20 8.86 50.86
CA ARG A 623 3.23 9.96 50.89
C ARG A 623 2.17 9.79 51.98
N LEU A 624 1.72 8.56 52.24
CA LEU A 624 0.78 8.25 53.33
C LEU A 624 1.41 8.44 54.72
N LEU A 625 2.68 8.07 54.90
CA LEU A 625 3.41 8.26 56.17
C LEU A 625 3.74 9.74 56.44
N VAL A 626 4.21 10.49 55.44
CA VAL A 626 4.48 11.93 55.58
C VAL A 626 3.21 12.74 55.81
N GLY A 627 2.07 12.27 55.29
CA GLY A 627 0.75 12.87 55.52
C GLY A 627 0.21 12.79 56.96
N TRP A 628 0.84 12.02 57.86
CA TRP A 628 0.35 11.79 59.24
C TRP A 628 1.16 12.52 60.34
N VAL A 629 2.17 13.32 59.99
CA VAL A 629 3.10 13.94 60.97
C VAL A 629 2.79 15.44 61.22
N ASN A 630 1.77 16.02 60.58
CA ASN A 630 1.45 17.46 60.66
C ASN A 630 0.00 17.78 61.08
N VAL A 631 -0.58 17.00 62.01
CA VAL A 631 -1.78 17.39 62.77
C VAL A 631 -1.63 16.96 64.23
N GLY A 632 -1.06 17.83 65.08
CA GLY A 632 -0.89 17.54 66.52
C GLY A 632 0.23 18.35 67.17
N GLY A 633 -0.01 19.64 67.42
CA GLY A 633 0.93 20.59 68.02
C GLY A 633 0.44 22.02 67.93
#